data_AF-A0A371WQE1-F1
#
_entry.id   AF-A0A371WQE1-F1
#
_cell.length_a   1.000
_cell.length_b   1.000
_cell.length_c   1.000
_cell.angle_alpha   90.00
_cell.angle_beta   90.00
_cell.angle_gamma   90.00
#
_symmetry.space_group_name_H-M   'P 1'
#
loop_
_entity.id
_entity.type
_entity.pdbx_description
1 polymer ?
#
loop_
_entity_poly.entity_id
_entity_poly.type
_entity_poly.pdbx_seq_one_letter_code
_entity_poly.pdbx_strand_id
1 'polypeptide(L)'
;MVFVLLAALPVAACVEEAVEITAVEQPYPKPESAGSPRGASVAIASLEGAPDDVEARFSAALVAATKDRDITIADLKQARYTVRGYLTAYPVEGGTAFSYVWDVFAGEKGRSQRVSDAVVVKGTADDPWTLVDDKVLSDLVSHSTDDLAAYLSNTPEAVAARAKELNVARRQPAPAPQPSNQAAIPAEAPTLEAHEP
;
A
#
# COMPACT_ATOMS: atom_id res chain seq x y z
N MET A 1 -27.43 -58.31 -52.76
CA MET A 1 -26.00 -58.07 -52.50
C MET A 1 -25.64 -56.73 -53.08
N VAL A 2 -25.19 -55.80 -52.22
CA VAL A 2 -24.14 -54.78 -52.40
C VAL A 2 -24.42 -53.69 -51.36
N PHE A 3 -23.69 -53.79 -50.25
CA PHE A 3 -23.53 -52.75 -49.24
C PHE A 3 -22.59 -51.68 -49.82
N VAL A 4 -23.01 -50.42 -49.91
CA VAL A 4 -22.10 -49.29 -50.15
C VAL A 4 -22.03 -48.49 -48.86
N LEU A 5 -20.92 -48.69 -48.16
CA LEU A 5 -20.52 -48.00 -46.93
C LEU A 5 -19.97 -46.63 -47.34
N LEU A 6 -20.73 -45.55 -47.13
CA LEU A 6 -20.26 -44.18 -47.33
C LEU A 6 -19.70 -43.66 -45.99
N ALA A 7 -18.39 -43.76 -45.82
CA ALA A 7 -17.67 -43.20 -44.67
C ALA A 7 -17.53 -41.68 -44.85
N ALA A 8 -18.23 -40.90 -44.02
CA ALA A 8 -18.01 -39.46 -43.89
C ALA A 8 -16.93 -39.21 -42.82
N LEU A 9 -15.74 -38.80 -43.25
CA LEU A 9 -14.66 -38.33 -42.40
C LEU A 9 -14.94 -36.87 -42.00
N PRO A 10 -15.06 -36.52 -40.72
CA PRO A 10 -15.00 -35.12 -40.32
C PRO A 10 -13.54 -34.63 -40.46
N VAL A 11 -13.34 -33.66 -41.34
CA VAL A 11 -12.10 -32.89 -41.43
C VAL A 11 -11.92 -32.17 -40.10
N ALA A 12 -10.84 -32.49 -39.39
CA ALA A 12 -10.37 -31.73 -38.26
C ALA A 12 -9.97 -30.33 -38.76
N ALA A 13 -10.87 -29.36 -38.61
CA ALA A 13 -10.49 -27.96 -38.62
C ALA A 13 -9.74 -27.69 -37.31
N CYS A 14 -8.43 -27.50 -37.40
CA CYS A 14 -7.66 -26.86 -36.34
C CYS A 14 -8.30 -25.49 -36.10
N VAL A 15 -8.93 -25.32 -34.93
CA VAL A 15 -9.24 -24.00 -34.41
C VAL A 15 -7.90 -23.36 -34.08
N GLU A 16 -7.44 -22.51 -34.98
CA GLU A 16 -6.43 -21.51 -34.69
C GLU A 16 -7.11 -20.50 -33.77
N GLU A 17 -7.07 -20.76 -32.47
CA GLU A 17 -7.54 -19.83 -31.46
C GLU A 17 -6.55 -18.67 -31.45
N ALA A 18 -6.85 -17.67 -32.27
CA ALA A 18 -6.33 -16.33 -32.09
C ALA A 18 -6.79 -15.89 -30.70
N VAL A 19 -5.90 -16.05 -29.71
CA VAL A 19 -6.01 -15.35 -28.44
C VAL A 19 -5.86 -13.88 -28.77
N GLU A 20 -6.98 -13.24 -29.12
CA GLU A 20 -7.15 -11.82 -28.90
C GLU A 20 -6.97 -11.62 -27.39
N ILE A 21 -5.75 -11.21 -27.01
CA ILE A 21 -5.45 -10.65 -25.69
C ILE A 21 -6.24 -9.34 -25.63
N THR A 22 -7.55 -9.44 -25.45
CA THR A 22 -8.30 -8.36 -24.85
C THR A 22 -7.78 -8.30 -23.42
N ALA A 23 -6.94 -7.31 -23.15
CA ALA A 23 -6.57 -6.95 -21.80
C ALA A 23 -7.87 -6.55 -21.10
N VAL A 24 -8.54 -7.53 -20.49
CA VAL A 24 -9.55 -7.27 -19.48
C VAL A 24 -8.75 -6.65 -18.35
N GLU A 25 -8.78 -5.33 -18.27
CA GLU A 25 -8.29 -4.57 -17.12
C GLU A 25 -9.21 -4.93 -15.95
N GLN A 26 -9.01 -6.12 -15.41
CA GLN A 26 -9.68 -6.58 -14.20
C GLN A 26 -9.26 -5.58 -13.11
N PRO A 27 -10.21 -4.86 -12.48
CA PRO A 27 -9.89 -4.01 -11.35
C PRO A 27 -9.22 -4.91 -10.31
N TYR A 28 -7.90 -4.73 -10.09
CA TYR A 28 -7.22 -5.47 -9.05
C TYR A 28 -7.89 -5.10 -7.72
N PRO A 29 -8.31 -6.08 -6.91
CA PRO A 29 -8.96 -5.78 -5.65
C PRO A 29 -8.01 -4.93 -4.80
N LYS A 30 -8.44 -3.71 -4.47
CA LYS A 30 -7.69 -2.79 -3.61
C LYS A 30 -7.51 -3.46 -2.25
N PRO A 31 -6.28 -3.56 -1.72
CA PRO A 31 -6.05 -4.17 -0.42
C PRO A 31 -6.72 -3.32 0.66
N GLU A 32 -7.52 -3.95 1.54
CA GLU A 32 -8.06 -3.30 2.73
C GLU A 32 -7.04 -3.39 3.87
N SER A 33 -6.81 -2.30 4.60
CA SER A 33 -5.87 -2.31 5.71
C SER A 33 -6.41 -3.13 6.89
N ALA A 34 -5.63 -4.11 7.35
CA ALA A 34 -5.98 -4.94 8.50
C ALA A 34 -5.37 -4.42 9.82
N GLY A 35 -4.61 -3.33 9.81
CA GLY A 35 -3.89 -2.79 10.97
C GLY A 35 -2.46 -2.37 10.63
N SER A 36 -1.53 -2.48 11.60
CA SER A 36 -0.13 -2.09 11.38
C SER A 36 0.58 -3.01 10.37
N PRO A 37 1.34 -2.46 9.40
CA PRO A 37 2.18 -3.23 8.48
C PRO A 37 3.53 -3.67 9.07
N ARG A 38 3.81 -3.33 10.33
CA ARG A 38 5.07 -3.67 11.00
C ARG A 38 5.36 -5.16 10.95
N GLY A 39 6.63 -5.50 10.71
CA GLY A 39 7.09 -6.90 10.58
C GLY A 39 7.30 -7.34 9.13
N ALA A 40 6.71 -6.62 8.15
CA ALA A 40 6.96 -6.84 6.72
C ALA A 40 7.89 -5.76 6.17
N SER A 41 9.15 -6.12 5.88
CA SER A 41 10.10 -5.22 5.22
C SER A 41 9.94 -5.26 3.71
N VAL A 42 10.03 -4.09 3.07
CA VAL A 42 9.89 -3.93 1.62
C VAL A 42 11.07 -3.18 1.02
N ALA A 43 11.48 -3.57 -0.18
CA ALA A 43 12.44 -2.84 -1.00
C ALA A 43 11.78 -2.41 -2.31
N ILE A 44 12.03 -1.18 -2.73
CA ILE A 44 11.62 -0.67 -4.05
C ILE A 44 12.75 -1.04 -5.03
N ALA A 45 12.49 -1.95 -5.96
CA ALA A 45 13.47 -2.41 -6.94
C ALA A 45 13.56 -1.52 -8.16
N SER A 46 12.42 -1.02 -8.63
CA SER A 46 12.34 -0.13 -9.79
C SER A 46 11.10 0.75 -9.66
N LEU A 47 11.17 1.93 -10.26
CA LEU A 47 10.05 2.79 -10.58
C LEU A 47 10.28 3.25 -12.02
N GLU A 48 9.31 3.04 -12.90
CA GLU A 48 9.47 3.26 -14.34
C GLU A 48 8.17 3.83 -14.95
N GLY A 49 8.27 4.56 -16.06
CA GLY A 49 7.16 4.95 -16.93
C GLY A 49 6.80 6.44 -16.92
N ALA A 50 7.27 7.21 -15.94
CA ALA A 50 7.14 8.67 -15.95
C ALA A 50 8.46 9.32 -16.40
N PRO A 51 8.46 10.62 -16.77
CA PRO A 51 9.70 11.37 -16.97
C PRO A 51 10.59 11.35 -15.72
N ASP A 52 11.91 11.39 -15.90
CA ASP A 52 12.90 11.27 -14.81
C ASP A 52 12.64 12.24 -13.64
N ASP A 53 12.19 13.47 -13.94
CA ASP A 53 11.90 14.46 -12.90
C ASP A 53 10.70 14.08 -12.03
N VAL A 54 9.65 13.51 -12.64
CA VAL A 54 8.45 13.04 -11.95
C VAL A 54 8.78 11.80 -11.12
N GLU A 55 9.54 10.86 -11.66
CA GLU A 55 9.96 9.65 -10.95
C GLU A 55 10.83 9.97 -9.73
N ALA A 56 11.77 10.91 -9.88
CA ALA A 56 12.63 11.34 -8.78
C ALA A 56 11.82 12.00 -7.66
N ARG A 57 10.89 12.90 -8.01
CA ARG A 57 10.00 13.57 -7.05
C ARG A 57 9.07 12.57 -6.35
N PHE A 58 8.48 11.66 -7.11
CA PHE A 58 7.61 10.60 -6.58
C PHE A 58 8.36 9.69 -5.62
N SER A 59 9.55 9.20 -6.00
CA SER A 59 10.37 8.31 -5.18
C SER A 59 10.77 8.95 -3.85
N ALA A 60 11.20 10.22 -3.88
CA ALA A 60 11.55 10.95 -2.67
C ALA A 60 10.36 11.11 -1.73
N ALA A 61 9.20 11.49 -2.26
CA ALA A 61 7.97 11.65 -1.50
C ALA A 61 7.43 10.31 -0.96
N LEU A 62 7.53 9.23 -1.74
CA LEU A 62 7.15 7.88 -1.33
C LEU A 62 7.99 7.41 -0.13
N VAL A 63 9.32 7.56 -0.19
CA VAL A 63 10.20 7.20 0.93
C VAL A 63 9.88 8.02 2.18
N ALA A 64 9.53 9.30 2.05
CA ALA A 64 9.06 10.08 3.18
C ALA A 64 7.75 9.53 3.76
N ALA A 65 6.75 9.30 2.91
CA ALA A 65 5.42 8.83 3.31
C ALA A 65 5.43 7.43 3.96
N THR A 66 6.40 6.57 3.59
CA THR A 66 6.54 5.24 4.21
C THR A 66 6.75 5.30 5.73
N LYS A 67 7.41 6.36 6.22
CA LYS A 67 7.68 6.56 7.64
C LYS A 67 6.40 6.79 8.42
N ASP A 68 5.49 7.60 7.88
CA ASP A 68 4.20 7.92 8.51
C ASP A 68 3.25 6.71 8.54
N ARG A 69 3.50 5.71 7.68
CA ARG A 69 2.69 4.49 7.58
C ARG A 69 3.32 3.25 8.21
N ASP A 70 4.39 3.43 9.00
CA ASP A 70 5.13 2.34 9.64
C ASP A 70 5.64 1.28 8.65
N ILE A 71 5.83 1.64 7.38
CA ILE A 71 6.41 0.75 6.37
C ILE A 71 7.92 0.72 6.57
N THR A 72 8.47 -0.48 6.74
CA THR A 72 9.91 -0.66 6.88
C THR A 72 10.56 -0.81 5.51
N ILE A 73 11.28 0.22 5.06
CA ILE A 73 12.13 0.13 3.86
C ILE A 73 13.45 -0.56 4.22
N ALA A 74 13.83 -1.57 3.45
CA ALA A 74 15.08 -2.30 3.59
C ALA A 74 15.82 -2.41 2.25
N ASP A 75 17.11 -2.78 2.29
CA ASP A 75 17.88 -3.12 1.10
C ASP A 75 17.26 -4.32 0.35
N LEU A 76 17.40 -4.35 -0.98
CA LEU A 76 16.86 -5.41 -1.85
C LEU A 76 17.24 -6.83 -1.39
N LYS A 77 18.43 -7.01 -0.83
CA LYS A 77 18.91 -8.32 -0.34
C LYS A 77 18.33 -8.73 1.02
N GLN A 78 17.79 -7.77 1.78
CA GLN A 78 17.33 -7.96 3.15
C GLN A 78 15.81 -7.84 3.28
N ALA A 79 15.15 -7.23 2.28
CA ALA A 79 13.72 -7.05 2.27
C ALA A 79 12.99 -8.38 2.11
N ARG A 80 11.91 -8.54 2.87
CA ARG A 80 11.02 -9.70 2.74
C ARG A 80 10.21 -9.62 1.45
N TYR A 81 9.85 -8.40 1.07
CA TYR A 81 9.11 -8.07 -0.14
C TYR A 81 9.93 -7.18 -1.04
N THR A 82 9.87 -7.43 -2.33
CA THR A 82 10.42 -6.53 -3.35
C THR A 82 9.27 -6.01 -4.19
N VAL A 83 9.25 -4.70 -4.48
CA VAL A 83 8.21 -4.09 -5.31
C VAL A 83 8.82 -3.46 -6.56
N ARG A 84 8.13 -3.61 -7.68
CA ARG A 84 8.41 -2.88 -8.93
C ARG A 84 7.24 -1.96 -9.21
N GLY A 85 7.54 -0.68 -9.35
CA GLY A 85 6.57 0.39 -9.58
C GLY A 85 6.50 0.76 -11.06
N TYR A 86 5.29 1.02 -11.54
CA TYR A 86 5.04 1.58 -12.86
C TYR A 86 4.11 2.76 -12.74
N LEU A 87 4.48 3.89 -13.35
CA LEU A 87 3.66 5.09 -13.43
C LEU A 87 3.19 5.27 -14.87
N THR A 88 1.89 5.53 -15.05
CA THR A 88 1.33 5.81 -16.38
C THR A 88 0.37 6.98 -16.33
N ALA A 89 0.31 7.73 -17.42
CA ALA A 89 -0.61 8.84 -17.60
C ALA A 89 -1.38 8.66 -18.91
N TYR A 90 -2.71 8.76 -18.88
CA TYR A 90 -3.55 8.57 -20.05
C TYR A 90 -4.84 9.39 -19.96
N PRO A 91 -5.40 9.86 -21.10
CA PRO A 91 -6.66 10.57 -21.11
C PRO A 91 -7.82 9.63 -20.74
N VAL A 92 -8.77 10.15 -19.97
CA VAL A 92 -10.01 9.47 -19.56
C VAL A 92 -11.21 10.41 -19.74
N GLU A 93 -12.42 9.87 -19.66
CA GLU A 93 -13.61 10.73 -19.62
C GLU A 93 -13.54 11.66 -18.40
N GLY A 94 -13.57 12.97 -18.65
CA GLY A 94 -13.49 14.00 -17.60
C GLY A 94 -12.08 14.53 -17.29
N GLY A 95 -11.01 14.01 -17.92
CA GLY A 95 -9.67 14.59 -17.81
C GLY A 95 -8.53 13.61 -18.08
N THR A 96 -7.49 13.64 -17.25
CA THR A 96 -6.29 12.80 -17.37
C THR A 96 -6.15 11.95 -16.12
N ALA A 97 -5.96 10.64 -16.29
CA ALA A 97 -5.67 9.72 -15.20
C ALA A 97 -4.15 9.55 -15.06
N PHE A 98 -3.68 9.65 -13.82
CA PHE A 98 -2.35 9.24 -13.41
C PHE A 98 -2.50 7.99 -12.57
N SER A 99 -2.02 6.86 -13.07
CA SER A 99 -2.07 5.60 -12.36
C SER A 99 -0.70 5.12 -11.93
N TYR A 100 -0.71 4.33 -10.87
CA TYR A 100 0.45 3.58 -10.43
C TYR A 100 0.12 2.10 -10.36
N VAL A 101 1.13 1.27 -10.56
CA VAL A 101 1.06 -0.18 -10.38
C VAL A 101 2.27 -0.63 -9.57
N TRP A 102 2.02 -1.32 -8.46
CA TRP A 102 3.02 -2.04 -7.69
C TRP A 102 2.90 -3.54 -7.92
N ASP A 103 3.90 -4.12 -8.58
CA ASP A 103 4.09 -5.56 -8.59
C ASP A 103 4.90 -5.98 -7.36
N VAL A 104 4.26 -6.71 -6.45
CA VAL A 104 4.86 -7.15 -5.18
C VAL A 104 5.32 -8.61 -5.29
N PHE A 105 6.57 -8.85 -4.92
CA PHE A 105 7.24 -10.16 -4.96
C PHE A 105 7.67 -10.56 -3.55
N ALA A 106 7.39 -11.81 -3.15
CA ALA A 106 7.79 -12.36 -1.85
C ALA A 106 8.89 -13.41 -2.04
N GLY A 107 10.15 -12.98 -1.89
CA GLY A 107 11.33 -13.82 -2.13
C GLY A 107 11.33 -14.47 -3.52
N GLU A 108 11.75 -15.73 -3.61
CA GLU A 108 11.90 -16.47 -4.88
C GLU A 108 10.58 -16.99 -5.47
N LYS A 109 9.45 -16.79 -4.79
CA LYS A 109 8.16 -17.40 -5.17
C LYS A 109 7.42 -16.69 -6.31
N GLY A 110 8.06 -15.77 -7.02
CA GLY A 110 7.43 -14.97 -8.08
C GLY A 110 6.49 -13.89 -7.54
N ARG A 111 5.74 -13.26 -8.46
CA ARG A 111 4.85 -12.13 -8.12
C ARG A 111 3.71 -12.61 -7.22
N SER A 112 3.65 -12.05 -6.01
CA SER A 112 2.66 -12.37 -5.00
C SER A 112 1.34 -11.62 -5.21
N GLN A 113 1.40 -10.33 -5.54
CA GLN A 113 0.22 -9.53 -5.82
C GLN A 113 0.58 -8.35 -6.72
N ARG A 114 -0.40 -7.87 -7.48
CA ARG A 114 -0.36 -6.57 -8.13
C ARG A 114 -1.35 -5.64 -7.42
N VAL A 115 -0.89 -4.45 -7.10
CA VAL A 115 -1.68 -3.36 -6.49
C VAL A 115 -1.66 -2.20 -7.45
N SER A 116 -2.81 -1.57 -7.71
CA SER A 116 -2.90 -0.46 -8.66
C SER A 116 -4.06 0.45 -8.30
N ASP A 117 -3.90 1.74 -8.56
CA ASP A 117 -4.95 2.74 -8.45
C ASP A 117 -4.66 3.89 -9.41
N ALA A 118 -5.61 4.81 -9.55
CA ALA A 118 -5.46 6.01 -10.38
C ALA A 118 -6.06 7.25 -9.72
N VAL A 119 -5.40 8.39 -9.93
CA VAL A 119 -5.90 9.72 -9.60
C VAL A 119 -6.29 10.42 -10.89
N VAL A 120 -7.54 10.87 -10.97
CA VAL A 120 -8.04 11.60 -12.14
C VAL A 120 -8.02 13.10 -11.87
N VAL A 121 -7.35 13.84 -12.74
CA VAL A 121 -7.32 15.31 -12.73
C VAL A 121 -8.15 15.86 -13.88
N LYS A 122 -8.76 17.02 -13.68
CA LYS A 122 -9.46 17.71 -14.77
C LYS A 122 -8.45 18.34 -15.74
N GLY A 123 -8.74 18.22 -17.03
CA GLY A 123 -7.92 18.79 -18.09
C GLY A 123 -7.12 17.74 -18.86
N THR A 124 -6.70 18.12 -20.05
CA THR A 124 -5.89 17.32 -20.96
C THR A 124 -4.76 18.20 -21.51
N ALA A 125 -3.63 17.58 -21.81
CA ALA A 125 -2.46 18.24 -22.39
C ALA A 125 -1.83 17.33 -23.45
N ASP A 126 -1.05 17.90 -24.38
CA ASP A 126 -0.28 17.12 -25.35
C ASP A 126 0.71 16.18 -24.66
N ASP A 127 1.39 16.67 -23.63
CA ASP A 127 2.12 15.86 -22.67
C ASP A 127 1.34 15.81 -21.33
N PRO A 128 0.75 14.66 -20.96
CA PRO A 128 -0.06 14.56 -19.75
C PRO A 128 0.76 14.82 -18.47
N TRP A 129 2.06 14.53 -18.45
CA TRP A 129 2.90 14.70 -17.26
C TRP A 129 3.06 16.17 -16.84
N THR A 130 2.81 17.11 -17.76
CA THR A 130 2.79 18.56 -17.45
C THR A 130 1.67 18.96 -16.49
N LEU A 131 0.63 18.13 -16.33
CA LEU A 131 -0.46 18.36 -15.38
C LEU A 131 -0.13 17.89 -13.95
N VAL A 132 1.04 17.27 -13.72
CA VAL A 132 1.47 16.82 -12.38
C VAL A 132 2.06 17.98 -11.59
N ASP A 133 1.18 18.71 -10.91
CA ASP A 133 1.56 19.66 -9.88
C ASP A 133 1.89 18.97 -8.53
N ASP A 134 2.32 19.75 -7.53
CA ASP A 134 2.67 19.22 -6.21
C ASP A 134 1.49 18.53 -5.51
N LYS A 135 0.26 18.99 -5.77
CA LYS A 135 -0.94 18.39 -5.17
C LYS A 135 -1.23 17.04 -5.81
N VAL A 136 -1.21 16.95 -7.14
CA VAL A 136 -1.43 15.71 -7.88
C VAL A 136 -0.38 14.67 -7.49
N LEU A 137 0.89 15.08 -7.42
CA LEU A 137 1.98 14.22 -6.97
C LEU A 137 1.74 13.73 -5.54
N SER A 138 1.39 14.64 -4.62
CA SER A 138 1.11 14.29 -3.23
C SER A 138 -0.06 13.31 -3.09
N ASP A 139 -1.14 13.50 -3.84
CA ASP A 139 -2.30 12.61 -3.84
C ASP A 139 -1.91 11.22 -4.36
N LEU A 140 -1.17 11.15 -5.47
CA LEU A 140 -0.70 9.90 -6.07
C LEU A 140 0.21 9.13 -5.11
N VAL A 141 1.17 9.82 -4.48
CA VAL A 141 2.08 9.24 -3.49
C VAL A 141 1.29 8.73 -2.27
N SER A 142 0.35 9.52 -1.76
CA SER A 142 -0.47 9.15 -0.61
C SER A 142 -1.27 7.88 -0.90
N HIS A 143 -2.04 7.85 -1.99
CA HIS A 143 -2.78 6.68 -2.43
C HIS A 143 -1.88 5.45 -2.59
N SER A 144 -0.72 5.62 -3.24
CA SER A 144 0.21 4.51 -3.48
C SER A 144 0.82 3.95 -2.20
N THR A 145 1.11 4.81 -1.22
CA THR A 145 1.66 4.41 0.08
C THR A 145 0.59 3.78 0.96
N ASP A 146 -0.64 4.31 0.92
CA ASP A 146 -1.83 3.76 1.54
C ASP A 146 -2.06 2.31 1.11
N ASP A 147 -2.09 2.08 -0.20
CA ASP A 147 -2.37 0.77 -0.76
C ASP A 147 -1.23 -0.22 -0.51
N LEU A 148 0.02 0.26 -0.56
CA LEU A 148 1.17 -0.56 -0.18
C LEU A 148 1.14 -0.93 1.32
N ALA A 149 0.81 0.01 2.21
CA ALA A 149 0.65 -0.25 3.64
C ALA A 149 -0.47 -1.26 3.89
N ALA A 150 -1.61 -1.09 3.21
CA ALA A 150 -2.74 -2.00 3.32
C ALA A 150 -2.36 -3.42 2.88
N TYR A 151 -1.65 -3.57 1.75
CA TYR A 151 -1.11 -4.87 1.33
C TYR A 151 -0.19 -5.46 2.40
N LEU A 152 0.80 -4.69 2.86
CA LEU A 152 1.78 -5.15 3.84
C LEU A 152 1.14 -5.54 5.18
N SER A 153 0.06 -4.87 5.59
CA SER A 153 -0.68 -5.18 6.82
C SER A 153 -1.37 -6.55 6.84
N ASN A 154 -1.59 -7.14 5.66
CA ASN A 154 -2.20 -8.46 5.48
C ASN A 154 -1.17 -9.57 5.26
N THR A 155 0.12 -9.24 5.25
CA THR A 155 1.19 -10.23 5.09
C THR A 155 1.26 -11.17 6.30
N PRO A 156 1.68 -12.43 6.11
CA PRO A 156 1.86 -13.38 7.22
C PRO A 156 2.76 -12.84 8.34
N GLU A 157 3.80 -12.09 7.97
CA GLU A 157 4.76 -11.49 8.88
C GLU A 157 4.13 -10.39 9.73
N ALA A 158 3.32 -9.51 9.13
CA ALA A 158 2.59 -8.47 9.86
C ALA A 158 1.52 -9.07 10.78
N VAL A 159 0.78 -10.07 10.31
CA VAL A 159 -0.21 -10.80 11.12
C VAL A 159 0.45 -11.48 12.32
N ALA A 160 1.59 -12.17 12.10
CA ALA A 160 2.34 -12.82 13.17
C ALA A 160 2.91 -11.81 14.18
N ALA A 161 3.44 -10.67 13.72
CA ALA A 161 3.95 -9.62 14.58
C ALA A 161 2.86 -9.06 15.51
N ARG A 162 1.68 -8.75 14.94
CA ARG A 162 0.53 -8.27 15.71
C ARG A 162 0.01 -9.30 16.71
N ALA A 163 -0.09 -10.57 16.31
CA ALA A 163 -0.51 -11.65 17.20
C ALA A 163 0.47 -11.80 18.39
N LYS A 164 1.77 -11.66 18.13
CA LYS A 164 2.80 -11.67 19.18
C LYS A 164 2.64 -10.49 20.13
N GLU A 165 2.40 -9.29 19.62
CA GLU A 165 2.19 -8.08 20.43
C GLU A 165 0.96 -8.21 21.35
N LEU A 166 -0.17 -8.69 20.81
CA LEU A 166 -1.38 -8.95 21.60
C LEU A 166 -1.16 -9.98 22.71
N ASN A 167 -0.36 -11.02 22.45
CA ASN A 167 -0.01 -12.02 23.45
C ASN A 167 0.92 -11.45 24.53
N VAL A 168 1.83 -10.53 24.19
CA VAL A 168 2.67 -9.83 25.18
C VAL A 168 1.81 -8.93 26.07
N ALA A 169 0.91 -8.13 25.47
CA ALA A 169 0.00 -7.26 26.22
C ALA A 169 -0.90 -8.04 27.20
N ARG A 170 -1.39 -9.21 26.81
CA ARG A 170 -2.19 -10.08 27.69
C ARG A 170 -1.38 -10.67 28.85
N ARG A 171 -0.07 -10.85 28.70
CA ARG A 171 0.82 -11.41 29.73
C ARG A 171 1.34 -10.37 30.71
N GLN A 172 1.27 -9.07 30.39
CA GLN A 172 1.64 -8.03 31.33
C GLN A 172 0.57 -7.90 32.43
N PRO A 173 0.92 -8.02 33.73
CA PRO A 173 0.00 -7.68 34.81
C PRO A 173 -0.43 -6.23 34.66
N ALA A 174 -1.69 -5.92 34.96
CA ALA A 174 -2.17 -4.54 35.00
C ALA A 174 -1.20 -3.68 35.84
N PRO A 175 -0.88 -2.44 35.42
CA PRO A 175 -0.06 -1.55 36.23
C PRO A 175 -0.66 -1.51 37.63
N ALA A 176 0.14 -1.86 38.65
CA ALA A 176 -0.31 -1.76 40.03
C ALA A 176 -0.85 -0.34 40.25
N PRO A 177 -2.00 -0.17 40.93
CA PRO A 177 -2.52 1.15 41.23
C PRO A 177 -1.41 1.96 41.91
N GLN A 178 -0.94 3.01 41.22
CA GLN A 178 0.11 3.87 41.73
C GLN A 178 -0.43 4.51 43.02
N PRO A 179 0.26 4.37 44.16
CA PRO A 179 -0.17 5.04 45.38
C PRO A 179 -0.20 6.54 45.08
N SER A 180 -1.40 7.10 45.15
CA SER A 180 -1.65 8.52 44.98
C SER A 180 -0.97 9.24 46.13
N ASN A 181 0.27 9.69 45.93
CA ASN A 181 0.91 10.64 46.84
C ASN A 181 0.27 12.01 46.61
N GLN A 182 -1.01 12.15 47.01
CA GLN A 182 -1.54 13.42 47.43
C GLN A 182 -0.78 13.77 48.70
N ALA A 183 0.32 14.51 48.51
CA ALA A 183 0.97 15.24 49.57
C ALA A 183 -0.13 16.04 50.28
N ALA A 184 -0.40 15.66 51.53
CA ALA A 184 -1.19 16.45 52.45
C ALA A 184 -0.59 17.85 52.45
N ILE A 185 -1.34 18.81 51.90
CA ILE A 185 -1.07 20.23 52.08
C ILE A 185 -1.25 20.46 53.59
N PRO A 186 -0.22 20.81 54.37
CA PRO A 186 -0.46 21.20 55.75
C PRO A 186 -1.31 22.47 55.73
N ALA A 187 -2.48 22.39 56.36
CA ALA A 187 -3.32 23.54 56.62
C ALA A 187 -2.56 24.49 57.54
N GLU A 188 -1.92 25.50 56.94
CA GLU A 188 -1.38 26.64 57.68
C GLU A 188 -2.57 27.41 58.24
N ALA A 189 -2.76 27.32 59.55
CA ALA A 189 -3.81 28.02 60.27
C ALA A 189 -3.50 29.52 60.27
N PRO A 190 -4.44 30.41 59.89
CA PRO A 190 -4.24 31.84 60.07
C PRO A 190 -4.24 32.15 61.57
N THR A 191 -3.09 32.60 62.08
CA THR A 191 -2.98 33.15 63.42
C THR A 191 -3.82 34.43 63.49
N LEU A 192 -4.87 34.39 64.30
CA LEU A 192 -5.70 35.55 64.63
C LEU A 192 -4.91 36.42 65.61
N GLU A 193 -4.11 37.35 65.09
CA GLU A 193 -3.40 38.32 65.93
C GLU A 193 -4.38 39.45 66.28
N ALA A 194 -4.89 39.38 67.51
CA ALA A 194 -5.74 40.40 68.11
C ALA A 194 -4.92 41.67 68.37
N HIS A 195 -5.31 42.77 67.74
CA HIS A 195 -4.79 44.11 68.00
C HIS A 195 -5.86 44.94 68.70
N GLU A 196 -5.74 45.10 70.02
CA GLU A 196 -6.29 46.20 70.82
C GLU A 196 -5.59 46.19 72.19
N PRO A 197 -5.57 47.30 72.95
CA PRO A 197 -6.06 48.65 72.66
C PRO A 197 -4.97 49.73 72.50
#